data_AF-A0A069PS87-F1
#
_entry.id   AF-A0A069PS87-F1
#
_cell.length_a   1.000
_cell.length_b   1.000
_cell.length_c   1.000
_cell.angle_alpha   90.00
_cell.angle_beta   90.00
_cell.angle_gamma   90.00
#
_symmetry.space_group_name_H-M   'P 1'
#
loop_
_entity.id
_entity.type
_entity.pdbx_description
1 polymer ?
#
loop_
_entity_poly.entity_id
_entity_poly.type
_entity_poly.pdbx_seq_one_letter_code
_entity_poly.pdbx_strand_id
1 'polypeptide(L)'
;MPPELTLEVLNQYGSSSLLITMNQCNVLLDPSEVDALIGELITYRTEMQPQVSTSPSRTHKYVIESAPSWHIEGNQLFDGAVIFFRHSGLGWTGFAIPRASLARLTHALSTCAGERCHEGVIS
;
A
#
# COMPACT_ATOMS: atom_id res chain seq x y z
N MET A 1 -21.75 21.39 -7.26
CA MET A 1 -20.33 21.48 -6.85
C MET A 1 -19.97 20.15 -6.18
N PRO A 2 -18.79 19.57 -6.42
CA PRO A 2 -18.36 18.41 -5.66
C PRO A 2 -18.24 18.80 -4.17
N PRO A 3 -18.52 17.87 -3.23
CA PRO A 3 -18.36 18.14 -1.82
C PRO A 3 -16.90 18.48 -1.53
N GLU A 4 -16.68 19.51 -0.72
CA GLU A 4 -15.35 19.85 -0.23
C GLU A 4 -15.00 18.88 0.89
N LEU A 5 -13.99 18.02 0.65
CA LEU A 5 -13.46 17.06 1.61
C LEU A 5 -12.07 17.54 2.05
N THR A 6 -11.90 17.81 3.33
CA THR A 6 -10.59 18.13 3.92
C THR A 6 -10.24 17.17 5.04
N LEU A 7 -8.94 16.89 5.18
CA LEU A 7 -8.35 15.93 6.10
C LEU A 7 -7.22 16.64 6.85
N GLU A 8 -7.30 16.70 8.17
CA GLU A 8 -6.29 17.34 9.02
C GLU A 8 -5.92 16.43 10.19
N VAL A 9 -4.62 16.21 10.40
CA VAL A 9 -4.13 15.48 11.58
C VAL A 9 -4.01 16.47 12.73
N LEU A 10 -4.80 16.26 13.77
CA LEU A 10 -4.74 17.02 15.01
C LEU A 10 -3.93 16.24 16.05
N ASN A 11 -2.94 16.89 16.64
CA ASN A 11 -2.17 16.29 17.74
C ASN A 11 -2.59 16.96 19.05
N GLN A 12 -3.47 16.29 19.81
CA GLN A 12 -3.93 16.77 21.11
C GLN A 12 -3.28 15.94 22.20
N TYR A 13 -2.38 16.56 22.97
CA TYR A 13 -1.81 16.00 24.20
C TYR A 13 -1.27 14.56 24.07
N GLY A 14 -0.62 14.24 22.95
CA GLY A 14 0.07 12.96 22.72
C GLY A 14 -0.75 11.89 22.01
N SER A 15 -2.04 12.14 21.73
CA SER A 15 -2.85 11.30 20.84
C SER A 15 -3.09 12.06 19.53
N SER A 16 -2.78 11.41 18.40
CA SER A 16 -3.05 11.93 17.07
C SER A 16 -4.43 11.46 16.62
N SER A 17 -5.27 12.40 16.18
CA SER A 17 -6.61 12.14 15.64
C SER A 17 -6.75 12.78 14.26
N LEU A 18 -7.59 12.20 13.41
CA LEU A 18 -7.87 12.70 12.07
C LEU A 18 -9.21 13.45 12.07
N LEU A 19 -9.19 14.74 11.76
CA LEU A 19 -10.40 15.52 11.49
C LEU A 19 -10.73 15.40 10.01
N ILE A 20 -11.91 14.84 9.72
CA ILE A 20 -12.51 14.80 8.39
C ILE A 20 -13.62 15.83 8.34
N THR A 21 -13.51 16.79 7.43
CA THR A 21 -14.58 17.76 7.16
C THR A 21 -15.15 17.50 5.78
N MET A 22 -16.46 17.30 5.70
CA MET A 22 -17.19 17.16 4.45
C MET A 22 -18.42 18.07 4.48
N ASN A 23 -18.40 19.12 3.65
CA ASN A 23 -19.41 20.18 3.67
C ASN A 23 -19.52 20.86 5.05
N GLN A 24 -20.63 20.64 5.77
CA GLN A 24 -20.88 21.18 7.12
C GLN A 24 -20.76 20.10 8.21
N CYS A 25 -20.29 18.91 7.85
CA CYS A 25 -20.14 17.79 8.78
C CYS A 25 -18.66 17.58 9.10
N ASN A 26 -18.35 17.53 10.39
CA ASN A 26 -17.01 17.28 10.90
C ASN A 26 -17.04 16.00 11.72
N VAL A 27 -16.09 15.10 11.47
CA VAL A 27 -15.91 13.87 12.23
C VAL A 27 -14.46 13.80 12.67
N LEU A 28 -14.24 13.62 13.97
CA LEU A 28 -12.91 13.38 14.53
C LEU A 28 -12.77 11.88 14.76
N LEU A 29 -11.72 11.29 14.19
CA LEU A 29 -11.42 9.86 14.29
C LEU A 29 -10.12 9.64 15.06
N ASP A 30 -10.11 8.70 15.98
CA ASP A 30 -8.88 8.18 16.57
C ASP A 30 -8.14 7.21 15.62
N PRO A 31 -6.90 6.80 15.91
CA PRO A 31 -6.14 5.91 15.02
C PRO A 31 -6.85 4.58 14.70
N SER A 32 -7.56 3.99 15.66
CA SER A 32 -8.25 2.72 15.45
C SER A 32 -9.50 2.86 14.58
N GLU A 33 -10.19 4.00 14.69
CA GLU A 33 -11.32 4.33 13.82
C GLU A 33 -10.84 4.66 12.39
N VAL A 34 -9.66 5.25 12.25
CA VAL A 34 -9.01 5.45 10.93
C VAL A 34 -8.67 4.12 10.28
N ASP A 35 -8.11 3.16 11.03
CA ASP A 35 -7.83 1.81 10.53
C ASP A 35 -9.10 1.11 10.04
N ALA A 36 -10.19 1.21 10.81
CA ALA A 36 -11.49 0.66 10.42
C ALA A 36 -12.04 1.33 9.16
N LEU A 37 -11.95 2.67 9.07
CA LEU A 37 -12.38 3.42 7.88
C LEU A 37 -11.59 3.01 6.63
N ILE A 38 -10.27 2.85 6.74
CA ILE A 38 -9.44 2.38 5.62
C ILE A 38 -9.90 1.00 5.15
N GLY A 39 -10.16 0.07 6.07
CA GLY A 39 -10.65 -1.27 5.73
C GLY A 39 -11.97 -1.25 4.95
N GLU A 40 -12.93 -0.44 5.40
CA GLU A 40 -14.20 -0.25 4.70
C GLU A 40 -14.01 0.40 3.32
N LEU A 41 -13.17 1.43 3.23
CA LEU A 41 -12.89 2.11 1.96
C LEU A 41 -12.22 1.20 0.93
N ILE A 42 -11.33 0.29 1.36
CA ILE A 42 -10.72 -0.72 0.48
C ILE A 42 -11.81 -1.67 -0.07
N THR A 43 -12.73 -2.10 0.81
CA THR A 43 -13.85 -2.96 0.43
C THR A 43 -14.72 -2.27 -0.61
N TYR A 44 -15.20 -1.05 -0.33
CA TYR A 44 -15.98 -0.27 -1.29
C TYR A 44 -15.22 -0.03 -2.60
N ARG A 45 -13.94 0.33 -2.53
CA ARG A 45 -13.14 0.60 -3.73
C ARG A 45 -13.06 -0.61 -4.66
N THR A 46 -13.08 -1.82 -4.12
CA THR A 46 -13.04 -3.07 -4.90
C THR A 46 -14.29 -3.26 -5.76
N GLU A 47 -15.43 -2.74 -5.32
CA GLU A 47 -16.73 -2.86 -6.01
C GLU A 47 -17.00 -1.69 -6.97
N MET A 48 -16.31 -0.56 -6.79
CA MET A 48 -16.54 0.65 -7.58
C MET A 48 -16.00 0.59 -9.01
N GLN A 49 -16.73 1.25 -9.91
CA GLN A 49 -16.29 1.53 -11.28
C GLN A 49 -15.74 2.97 -11.42
N PRO A 50 -14.70 3.18 -12.26
CA PRO A 50 -13.95 2.15 -12.97
C PRO A 50 -13.10 1.29 -12.02
N GLN A 51 -12.93 0.02 -12.38
CA GLN A 51 -12.01 -0.87 -11.66
C GLN A 51 -10.62 -0.23 -11.55
N VAL A 52 -9.90 -0.56 -10.47
CA VAL A 52 -8.50 -0.15 -10.31
C VAL A 52 -7.72 -0.68 -11.50
N SER A 53 -6.90 0.17 -12.12
CA SER A 53 -6.03 -0.25 -13.22
C SER A 53 -5.14 -1.41 -12.77
N THR A 54 -5.11 -2.47 -13.58
CA THR A 54 -4.21 -3.63 -13.37
C THR A 54 -2.76 -3.32 -13.74
N SER A 55 -2.49 -2.12 -14.27
CA SER A 55 -1.17 -1.67 -14.68
C SER A 55 -0.76 -0.40 -13.92
N PRO A 56 0.50 -0.29 -13.48
CA PRO A 56 1.01 0.94 -12.89
C PRO A 56 0.93 2.09 -13.88
N SER A 57 0.42 3.24 -13.43
CA SER A 57 0.42 4.47 -14.20
C SER A 57 1.82 5.07 -14.23
N ARG A 58 2.31 5.42 -15.41
CA ARG A 58 3.62 6.07 -15.57
C ARG A 58 3.64 7.53 -15.11
N THR A 59 2.47 8.15 -14.98
CA THR A 59 2.34 9.55 -14.55
C THR A 59 2.04 9.69 -13.07
N HIS A 60 1.71 8.60 -12.40
CA HIS A 60 1.41 8.60 -10.98
C HIS A 60 2.68 8.53 -10.15
N LYS A 61 2.78 9.38 -9.13
CA LYS A 61 3.88 9.36 -8.16
C LYS A 61 3.51 8.38 -7.04
N TYR A 62 4.04 7.18 -7.13
CA TYR A 62 3.89 6.18 -6.07
C TYR A 62 4.74 6.56 -4.86
N VAL A 63 4.18 6.40 -3.67
CA VAL A 63 4.98 6.41 -2.43
C VAL A 63 5.85 5.16 -2.45
N ILE A 64 7.16 5.34 -2.24
CA ILE A 64 8.13 4.25 -2.23
C ILE A 64 8.61 4.07 -0.79
N GLU A 65 8.31 2.91 -0.21
CA GLU A 65 8.85 2.49 1.08
C GLU A 65 10.32 2.08 0.88
N SER A 66 11.24 2.74 1.60
CA SER A 66 12.66 2.39 1.57
C SER A 66 12.94 1.22 2.52
N ALA A 67 13.61 0.19 2.01
CA ALA A 67 13.94 -1.04 2.75
C ALA A 67 12.73 -1.65 3.50
N PRO A 68 11.62 -1.96 2.81
CA PRO A 68 10.42 -2.45 3.47
C PRO A 68 10.71 -3.79 4.14
N SER A 69 10.19 -3.96 5.36
CA SER A 69 10.16 -5.27 6.00
C SER A 69 9.27 -6.21 5.18
N TRP A 70 9.74 -7.43 4.95
CA TRP A 70 9.00 -8.45 4.22
C TRP A 70 9.08 -9.78 4.94
N HIS A 71 8.06 -10.61 4.75
CA HIS A 71 7.97 -11.95 5.31
C HIS A 71 7.36 -12.89 4.27
N ILE A 72 7.79 -14.16 4.24
CA ILE A 72 7.22 -15.17 3.33
C ILE A 72 6.72 -16.33 4.16
N GLU A 73 5.47 -16.71 3.90
CA GLU A 73 4.87 -17.90 4.48
C GLU A 73 4.53 -18.90 3.38
N GLY A 74 4.95 -20.15 3.58
CA GLY A 74 4.43 -21.28 2.81
C GLY A 74 3.06 -21.67 3.35
N ASN A 75 2.07 -21.81 2.48
CA ASN A 75 0.72 -22.23 2.87
C ASN A 75 0.45 -23.64 2.35
N GLN A 76 0.14 -24.58 3.25
CA GLN A 76 -0.10 -25.99 2.90
C GLN A 76 -1.29 -26.20 1.95
N LEU A 77 -2.23 -25.25 1.91
CA LEU A 77 -3.43 -25.30 1.07
C LEU A 77 -3.29 -24.52 -0.24
N PHE A 78 -2.16 -23.84 -0.46
CA PHE A 78 -1.93 -23.03 -1.65
C PHE A 78 -0.61 -23.43 -2.32
N ASP A 79 -0.71 -23.83 -3.60
CA ASP A 79 0.46 -24.13 -4.40
C ASP A 79 1.21 -22.84 -4.83
N GLY A 80 2.03 -22.35 -3.90
CA GLY A 80 2.82 -21.13 -4.07
C GLY A 80 3.37 -20.63 -2.73
N ALA A 81 3.49 -19.31 -2.61
CA ALA A 81 3.90 -18.66 -1.37
C ALA A 81 3.06 -17.39 -1.16
N VAL A 82 2.88 -17.00 0.10
CA VAL A 82 2.31 -15.71 0.45
C VAL A 82 3.46 -14.80 0.87
N ILE A 83 3.59 -13.67 0.18
CA ILE A 83 4.59 -12.65 0.51
C ILE A 83 3.86 -11.51 1.22
N PHE A 84 4.31 -11.17 2.41
CA PHE A 84 3.85 -10.02 3.17
C PHE A 84 4.85 -8.88 3.04
N PHE A 85 4.35 -7.68 2.73
CA PHE A 85 5.12 -6.44 2.76
C PHE A 85 4.53 -5.50 3.81
N ARG A 86 5.40 -4.87 4.60
CA ARG A 86 4.99 -3.81 5.52
C ARG A 86 4.85 -2.48 4.77
N HIS A 87 3.69 -1.86 4.88
CA HIS A 87 3.38 -0.51 4.39
C HIS A 87 3.13 0.40 5.59
N SER A 88 3.72 1.61 5.59
CA SER A 88 3.68 2.52 6.75
C SER A 88 2.26 2.91 7.18
N GLY A 89 1.32 3.01 6.24
CA GLY A 89 -0.08 3.36 6.51
C GLY A 89 -1.08 2.21 6.50
N LEU A 90 -0.70 0.98 6.10
CA LEU A 90 -1.62 -0.17 6.03
C LEU A 90 -1.20 -1.33 6.95
N GLY A 91 -0.05 -1.23 7.62
CA GLY A 91 0.50 -2.35 8.37
C GLY A 91 1.08 -3.40 7.44
N TRP A 92 0.61 -4.65 7.54
CA TRP A 92 1.10 -5.77 6.71
C TRP A 92 0.08 -6.12 5.62
N THR A 93 0.53 -6.14 4.36
CA THR A 93 -0.31 -6.57 3.23
C THR A 93 0.27 -7.85 2.63
N GLY A 94 -0.58 -8.87 2.52
CA GLY A 94 -0.21 -10.19 1.98
C GLY A 94 -0.60 -10.37 0.51
N PHE A 95 0.28 -11.00 -0.26
CA PHE A 95 0.07 -11.32 -1.68
C PHE A 95 0.35 -12.81 -1.92
N ALA A 96 -0.69 -13.55 -2.31
CA ALA A 96 -0.54 -14.94 -2.69
C ALA A 96 0.00 -15.05 -4.12
N ILE A 97 1.18 -15.66 -4.28
CA ILE A 97 1.85 -15.81 -5.57
C ILE A 97 1.93 -17.31 -5.91
N PRO A 98 1.23 -17.76 -6.97
CA PRO A 98 1.27 -19.15 -7.40
C PRO A 98 2.69 -19.58 -7.81
N ARG A 99 3.02 -20.87 -7.65
CA ARG A 99 4.38 -21.40 -7.94
C ARG A 99 4.92 -21.01 -9.31
N ALA A 100 4.11 -21.07 -10.36
CA ALA A 100 4.53 -20.68 -11.71
C ALA A 100 4.90 -19.18 -11.81
N SER A 101 4.19 -18.33 -11.07
CA SER A 101 4.47 -16.89 -11.01
C SER A 101 5.69 -16.57 -10.13
N LEU A 102 5.94 -17.35 -9.07
CA LEU A 102 7.15 -17.22 -8.26
C LEU A 102 8.41 -17.44 -9.09
N ALA A 103 8.44 -18.47 -9.94
CA ALA A 103 9.59 -18.72 -10.82
C ALA A 103 9.89 -17.51 -11.73
N ARG A 104 8.85 -16.89 -12.31
CA ARG A 104 9.01 -15.68 -13.12
C ARG A 104 9.49 -14.48 -12.28
N LEU A 105 8.96 -14.31 -11.07
CA LEU A 105 9.35 -13.23 -10.16
C LEU A 105 10.82 -13.36 -9.76
N THR A 106 11.26 -14.54 -9.33
CA THR A 106 12.66 -14.80 -8.96
C THR A 106 13.60 -14.53 -10.12
N HIS A 107 13.23 -14.96 -11.34
CA HIS A 107 14.01 -14.69 -12.54
C HIS A 107 14.15 -13.18 -12.80
N ALA A 108 13.03 -12.44 -12.79
CA ALA A 108 13.03 -10.99 -13.01
C ALA A 108 13.88 -10.24 -11.96
N LEU A 109 13.74 -10.58 -10.68
CA LEU A 109 14.52 -9.99 -9.60
C LEU A 109 16.02 -10.26 -9.75
N SER A 110 16.39 -11.47 -10.16
CA SER A 110 17.79 -11.85 -10.36
C SER A 110 18.43 -11.07 -11.51
N THR A 111 17.70 -10.85 -12.59
CA THR A 111 18.15 -10.03 -13.74
C THR A 111 18.37 -8.57 -13.32
N CYS A 112 17.41 -7.98 -12.60
CA CYS A 112 17.54 -6.61 -12.11
C CYS A 112 18.69 -6.44 -11.08
N ALA A 113 18.95 -7.45 -10.25
CA ALA A 113 20.08 -7.42 -9.31
C ALA A 113 21.44 -7.60 -10.01
N GLY A 114 21.47 -8.29 -11.16
CA GLY A 114 22.66 -8.46 -12.00
C GLY A 114 23.04 -7.21 -12.79
N GLU A 115 22.04 -6.39 -13.17
CA GLU A 115 22.22 -5.05 -13.72
C GLU A 115 22.62 -4.06 -12.61
N ARG A 116 23.83 -4.21 -12.04
CA ARG A 116 24.35 -3.19 -11.15
C ARG A 116 24.47 -1.86 -11.91
N CYS A 117 23.77 -0.86 -11.38
CA CYS A 117 24.25 0.50 -11.19
C CYS A 117 25.69 0.69 -11.68
N HIS A 118 25.87 1.22 -12.89
CA HIS A 118 27.16 1.81 -13.23
C HIS A 118 27.40 2.94 -12.23
N GLU A 119 28.43 2.76 -11.41
CA GLU A 119 29.09 3.80 -10.65
C GLU A 119 29.28 5.03 -11.53
N GLY A 120 28.52 6.07 -11.24
CA GLY A 120 28.83 7.44 -11.62
C GLY A 120 29.41 8.18 -10.43
N VAL A 121 30.58 7.74 -9.94
CA VAL A 121 31.41 8.61 -9.11
C VAL A 121 32.21 9.52 -10.04
N ILE A 122 31.78 10.79 -10.06
CA ILE A 122 32.54 12.04 -10.21
C ILE A 122 33.81 12.02 -11.07
N SER A 123 33.79 12.83 -12.13
CA SER A 123 34.82 13.84 -12.43
C SER A 123 34.15 15.06 -13.04
#